data_AF-A0A7C0Y0K1-F1
#
_entry.id   AF-A0A7C0Y0K1-F1
#
_cell.length_a   1.000
_cell.length_b   1.000
_cell.length_c   1.000
_cell.angle_alpha   90.00
_cell.angle_beta   90.00
_cell.angle_gamma   90.00
#
_symmetry.space_group_name_H-M   'P 1'
#
loop_
_entity.id
_entity.type
_entity.pdbx_description
1 polymer ?
#
loop_
_entity_poly.entity_id
_entity_poly.type
_entity_poly.pdbx_seq_one_letter_code
_entity_poly.pdbx_strand_id
1 'polypeptide(L)'
;MQSAPSTLREKIMKLLEESNSFLTVDEIKVLVGEELSTSEIYEHLRHIAKSIRRSSGSKKVLLMKPPTCRKCGYVFKDLSKRSPVYRYF
;
A
#
# COMPACT_ATOMS: atom_id res chain seq x y z
N MET A 1 27.44 -0.04 1.57
CA MET A 1 26.70 -1.29 1.83
C MET A 1 25.85 -1.55 0.60
N GLN A 2 26.19 -2.56 -0.20
CA GLN A 2 25.39 -2.92 -1.38
C GLN A 2 24.20 -3.76 -0.91
N SER A 3 22.99 -3.21 -1.05
CA SER A 3 21.76 -3.95 -0.82
C SER A 3 21.57 -5.00 -1.92
N ALA A 4 21.20 -6.23 -1.52
CA ALA A 4 20.83 -7.34 -2.39
C ALA A 4 19.83 -6.91 -3.51
N PRO A 5 19.75 -7.64 -4.64
CA PRO A 5 18.76 -7.36 -5.67
C PRO A 5 17.37 -7.39 -5.03
N SER A 6 16.75 -6.22 -4.90
CA SER A 6 15.41 -6.10 -4.36
C SER A 6 14.43 -6.07 -5.51
N THR A 7 13.45 -6.97 -5.47
CA THR A 7 12.31 -6.92 -6.38
C THR A 7 11.52 -5.63 -6.12
N LEU A 8 10.78 -5.16 -7.13
CA LEU A 8 9.92 -3.98 -7.00
C LEU A 8 9.00 -4.06 -5.75
N ARG A 9 8.45 -5.23 -5.45
CA ARG A 9 7.61 -5.46 -4.26
C ARG A 9 8.38 -5.29 -2.95
N GLU A 10 9.64 -5.72 -2.90
CA GLU A 10 10.48 -5.53 -1.72
C GLU A 10 10.86 -4.05 -1.54
N LYS A 11 11.15 -3.33 -2.64
CA LYS A 11 11.35 -1.87 -2.61
C LYS A 11 10.13 -1.16 -2.01
N ILE A 12 8.93 -1.44 -2.52
CA ILE A 12 7.67 -0.86 -2.03
C ILE A 12 7.43 -1.24 -0.55
N MET A 13 7.65 -2.50 -0.18
CA MET A 13 7.44 -2.96 1.20
C MET A 13 8.38 -2.24 2.17
N LYS A 14 9.65 -2.10 1.83
CA LYS A 14 10.64 -1.39 2.63
C LYS A 14 10.28 0.09 2.78
N LEU A 15 9.90 0.75 1.67
CA LEU A 15 9.43 2.14 1.68
C LEU A 15 8.26 2.34 2.66
N LEU A 16 7.29 1.42 2.66
CA LEU A 16 6.12 1.51 3.53
C LEU A 16 6.45 1.22 5.00
N GLU A 17 7.41 0.34 5.29
CA GLU A 17 7.87 0.07 6.67
C GLU A 17 8.70 1.23 7.24
N GLU A 18 9.46 1.93 6.42
CA GLU A 18 10.30 3.08 6.81
C GLU A 18 9.51 4.40 6.89
N SER A 19 8.33 4.46 6.26
CA SER A 19 7.47 5.64 6.28
C SER A 19 6.74 5.80 7.61
N ASN A 20 6.89 6.96 8.25
CA ASN A 20 6.15 7.33 9.46
C ASN A 20 4.77 7.95 9.16
N SER A 21 4.35 7.99 7.90
CA SER A 21 3.08 8.59 7.48
C SER A 21 2.43 7.83 6.33
N PHE A 22 1.13 8.07 6.10
CA PHE A 22 0.44 7.52 4.95
C PHE A 22 1.00 8.11 3.66
N LEU A 23 1.33 7.23 2.70
CA LEU A 23 1.73 7.63 1.36
C LEU A 23 0.58 7.47 0.38
N THR A 24 0.47 8.41 -0.54
CA THR A 24 -0.37 8.31 -1.73
C THR A 24 0.30 7.42 -2.77
N VAL A 25 -0.48 6.93 -3.73
CA VAL A 25 0.05 6.11 -4.84
C VAL A 25 1.05 6.89 -5.68
N ASP A 26 0.83 8.18 -5.88
CA ASP A 26 1.74 9.01 -6.67
C ASP A 26 3.06 9.27 -5.93
N GLU A 27 3.02 9.47 -4.60
CA GLU A 27 4.26 9.52 -3.79
C GLU A 27 5.02 8.20 -3.85
N ILE A 28 4.34 7.05 -3.79
CA ILE A 28 5.00 5.75 -3.92
C ILE A 28 5.70 5.62 -5.27
N LYS A 29 5.08 6.04 -6.38
CA LYS A 29 5.72 6.01 -7.71
C LYS A 29 7.01 6.84 -7.74
N VAL A 30 6.92 8.07 -7.24
CA VAL A 30 8.06 9.00 -7.20
C VAL A 30 9.20 8.44 -6.35
N LEU A 31 8.89 7.90 -5.17
CA LEU A 31 9.89 7.41 -4.22
C LEU A 31 10.52 6.08 -4.62
N VAL A 32 9.79 5.22 -5.34
CA VAL A 32 10.32 3.96 -5.86
C VAL A 32 11.17 4.19 -7.12
N GLY A 33 10.93 5.28 -7.84
CA GLY A 33 11.72 5.71 -8.99
C GLY A 33 11.48 4.87 -10.26
N GLU A 34 10.30 4.27 -10.38
CA GLU A 34 9.93 3.39 -11.49
C GLU A 34 8.65 3.94 -12.15
N GLU A 35 8.57 3.85 -13.48
CA GLU A 35 7.37 4.24 -14.23
C GLU A 35 6.30 3.16 -14.10
N LEU A 36 5.46 3.31 -13.08
CA LEU A 36 4.36 2.38 -12.77
C LEU A 36 3.02 3.07 -12.91
N SER A 37 2.06 2.37 -13.52
CA SER A 37 0.67 2.80 -13.50
C SER A 37 0.09 2.71 -12.09
N THR A 38 -0.93 3.51 -11.82
CA THR A 38 -1.70 3.46 -10.56
C THR A 38 -2.23 2.05 -10.29
N SER A 39 -2.63 1.32 -11.33
CA SER A 39 -3.16 -0.05 -11.22
C SER A 39 -2.08 -1.05 -10.77
N GLU A 40 -0.87 -0.95 -11.32
CA GLU A 40 0.26 -1.82 -10.95
C GLU A 40 0.66 -1.61 -9.49
N ILE A 41 0.69 -0.36 -9.01
CA ILE A 41 0.95 -0.08 -7.60
C ILE A 41 -0.11 -0.74 -6.71
N TYR A 42 -1.40 -0.60 -7.03
CA TYR A 42 -2.45 -1.25 -6.27
C TYR A 42 -2.33 -2.78 -6.27
N GLU A 43 -1.91 -3.39 -7.38
CA GLU A 43 -1.65 -4.83 -7.44
C GLU A 43 -0.45 -5.23 -6.56
N HIS A 44 0.63 -4.46 -6.58
CA HIS A 44 1.77 -4.71 -5.70
C HIS A 44 1.40 -4.58 -4.22
N LEU A 45 0.70 -3.52 -3.82
CA LEU A 45 0.17 -3.33 -2.46
C LEU A 45 -0.71 -4.52 -2.04
N ARG A 46 -1.50 -5.04 -2.98
CA ARG A 46 -2.35 -6.21 -2.76
C ARG A 46 -1.55 -7.47 -2.48
N HIS A 47 -0.46 -7.72 -3.20
CA HIS A 47 0.43 -8.84 -2.90
C HIS A 47 1.19 -8.65 -1.59
N ILE A 48 1.66 -7.43 -1.30
CA ILE A 48 2.40 -7.10 -0.08
C ILE A 48 1.54 -7.37 1.16
N ALA A 49 0.29 -6.90 1.17
CA ALA A 49 -0.58 -7.08 2.31
C ALA A 49 -0.90 -8.56 2.60
N LYS A 50 -1.09 -9.39 1.56
CA LYS A 50 -1.22 -10.85 1.71
C LYS A 50 0.06 -11.46 2.29
N SER A 51 1.21 -11.06 1.77
CA SER A 51 2.52 -11.56 2.21
C SER A 51 2.78 -11.26 3.68
N ILE A 52 2.68 -9.98 4.08
CA ILE A 52 2.91 -9.51 5.45
C ILE A 52 1.97 -10.22 6.44
N ARG A 53 0.69 -10.37 6.09
CA ARG A 53 -0.27 -11.06 6.96
C ARG A 53 0.12 -12.52 7.18
N ARG A 54 0.56 -13.22 6.13
CA ARG A 54 0.99 -14.62 6.21
C ARG A 54 2.31 -14.77 6.97
N SER A 55 3.31 -13.95 6.66
CA SER A 55 4.66 -14.06 7.26
C SER A 55 4.69 -13.65 8.73
N SER A 56 3.87 -12.66 9.13
CA SER A 56 3.83 -12.18 10.51
C SER A 56 2.86 -12.95 11.42
N GLY A 57 2.14 -13.96 10.90
CA GLY A 57 1.06 -14.61 11.65
C GLY A 57 -0.06 -13.64 12.03
N SER A 58 -0.40 -12.71 11.12
CA SER A 58 -1.37 -11.62 11.34
C SER A 58 -1.00 -10.57 12.40
N LYS A 59 0.27 -10.50 12.84
CA LYS A 59 0.75 -9.46 13.77
C LYS A 59 1.01 -8.11 13.09
N LYS A 60 1.32 -8.13 11.79
CA LYS A 60 1.48 -6.93 10.96
C LYS A 60 0.38 -6.90 9.90
N VAL A 61 -0.09 -5.69 9.58
CA VAL A 61 -1.08 -5.44 8.53
C VAL A 61 -0.73 -4.16 7.77
N LEU A 62 -1.04 -4.14 6.47
CA LEU A 62 -0.99 -2.91 5.69
C LEU A 62 -2.30 -2.13 5.90
N LEU A 63 -2.16 -0.85 6.23
CA LEU A 63 -3.26 0.04 6.56
C LEU A 63 -3.46 1.05 5.44
N MET A 64 -4.72 1.40 5.18
CA MET A 64 -5.06 2.46 4.24
C MET A 64 -6.03 3.43 4.89
N LYS A 65 -5.89 4.73 4.60
CA LYS A 65 -6.88 5.73 5.01
C LYS A 65 -8.10 5.61 4.08
N PRO A 66 -9.34 5.53 4.61
CA PRO A 66 -10.51 5.44 3.76
C PRO A 66 -10.66 6.74 2.96
N PRO A 67 -11.10 6.67 1.69
CA PRO A 67 -11.35 7.86 0.91
C PRO A 67 -12.53 8.63 1.52
N THR A 68 -12.45 9.95 1.42
CA THR A 68 -13.43 10.88 1.97
C THR A 68 -13.90 11.85 0.90
N CYS A 69 -15.21 12.10 0.83
CA CYS A 69 -15.78 13.09 -0.06
C CYS A 69 -15.25 14.48 0.32
N ARG A 70 -14.56 15.14 -0.63
CA ARG A 70 -14.01 16.49 -0.42
C ARG A 70 -15.08 17.57 -0.23
N LYS A 71 -16.31 17.32 -0.71
CA LYS A 71 -17.43 18.28 -0.61
C LYS A 71 -18.12 18.26 0.75
N CYS A 72 -18.31 17.09 1.37
CA CYS A 72 -19.15 16.94 2.56
C CYS A 72 -18.53 16.08 3.69
N GLY A 73 -17.33 15.54 3.52
CA GLY A 73 -16.67 14.72 4.54
C GLY A 73 -17.18 13.28 4.66
N TYR A 74 -18.14 12.86 3.82
CA TYR A 74 -18.62 11.47 3.82
C TYR A 74 -17.47 10.47 3.60
N VAL A 75 -17.33 9.49 4.49
CA VAL A 75 -16.30 8.45 4.43
C VAL A 75 -16.87 7.23 3.71
N PHE A 76 -16.21 6.78 2.64
CA PHE A 76 -16.64 5.61 1.90
C PHE A 76 -16.20 4.34 2.64
N LYS A 77 -17.15 3.69 3.34
CA LYS A 77 -16.88 2.54 4.23
C LYS A 77 -16.79 1.20 3.50
N ASP A 78 -17.50 1.02 2.39
CA ASP A 78 -17.55 -0.25 1.67
C ASP A 78 -16.95 -0.12 0.27
N LEU A 79 -15.67 -0.50 0.16
CA LEU A 79 -14.91 -0.52 -1.10
C LEU A 79 -14.68 -1.95 -1.59
N SER A 80 -15.26 -2.94 -0.89
CA SER A 80 -15.05 -4.37 -1.11
C SER A 80 -15.53 -4.85 -2.48
N LYS A 81 -16.45 -4.11 -3.13
CA LYS A 81 -16.96 -4.43 -4.46
C LYS A 81 -15.99 -4.13 -5.62
N ARG A 82 -14.88 -3.41 -5.41
CA ARG A 82 -13.93 -3.07 -6.50
C ARG A 82 -12.45 -3.33 -6.21
N SER A 83 -12.05 -3.63 -4.98
CA SER A 83 -10.69 -4.11 -4.65
C SER A 83 -10.68 -4.77 -3.27
N PRO A 84 -9.82 -5.77 -3.03
CA PRO A 84 -9.69 -6.39 -1.72
C PRO A 84 -9.19 -5.33 -0.73
N VAL A 85 -10.09 -4.95 0.17
CA VAL A 85 -9.87 -3.97 1.21
C VAL A 85 -8.98 -4.61 2.28
N TYR A 86 -7.75 -4.14 2.40
CA TYR A 86 -6.99 -4.31 3.64
C TYR A 86 -7.53 -3.28 4.63
N ARG A 87 -7.85 -3.76 5.83
CA ARG A 87 -8.61 -3.09 6.89
C ARG A 87 -8.35 -1.58 6.95
N TYR A 88 -9.42 -0.81 6.75
CA TYR A 88 -9.50 0.54 7.32
C TYR A 88 -9.58 0.39 8.85
N PHE A 89 -8.91 1.28 9.58
CA PHE A 89 -9.20 1.44 11.01
C PHE A 89 -10.65 1.85 11.22
#